data_AF-A0A948FBB1-F1
#
_entry.id   AF-A0A948FBB1-F1
#
_cell.length_a   1.000
_cell.length_b   1.000
_cell.length_c   1.000
_cell.angle_alpha   90.00
_cell.angle_beta   90.00
_cell.angle_gamma   90.00
#
_symmetry.space_group_name_H-M   'P 1'
#
loop_
_entity.id
_entity.type
_entity.pdbx_description
1 polymer ?
#
loop_
_entity_poly.entity_id
_entity_poly.type
_entity_poly.pdbx_seq_one_letter_code
_entity_poly.pdbx_strand_id
1 'polypeptide(L)'
;MYSFCFPLVHGRGYRNIDQANTALIAGNITTRYLGKNYPALGMGYDFTPLLNGSFLAISNWTDHSRLLAMNLMFSLSDESELSLAISLPHGHEPEGMQIKSEFGSSPVSVILDYRLYF
;
A
#
# COMPACT_ATOMS: atom_id res chain seq x y z
N MET A 1 12.31 13.38 13.52
CA MET A 1 11.03 13.26 12.79
C MET A 1 11.30 13.62 11.33
N TYR A 2 11.28 12.63 10.44
CA TYR A 2 11.54 12.83 9.02
C TYR A 2 10.26 12.48 8.25
N SER A 3 9.73 13.45 7.51
CA SER A 3 8.62 13.22 6.58
C SER A 3 9.14 13.39 5.16
N PHE A 4 8.93 12.37 4.34
CA PHE A 4 9.33 12.36 2.95
C PHE A 4 8.09 12.17 2.08
N CYS A 5 7.87 13.13 1.17
CA CYS A 5 6.84 13.04 0.15
C CYS A 5 7.55 12.78 -1.18
N PHE A 6 7.29 11.61 -1.78
CA PHE A 6 7.86 11.23 -3.07
C PHE A 6 6.73 10.92 -4.06
N PRO A 7 6.70 11.57 -5.23
CA PRO A 7 5.83 11.15 -6.32
C PRO A 7 6.42 9.88 -6.96
N LEU A 8 5.77 8.75 -6.78
CA LEU A 8 6.09 7.51 -7.49
C LEU A 8 5.30 7.47 -8.81
N VAL A 9 6.02 7.46 -9.92
CA VAL A 9 5.42 7.38 -11.27
C VAL A 9 5.72 6.01 -11.86
N HIS A 10 4.67 5.22 -12.12
CA HIS A 10 4.80 3.94 -12.81
C HIS A 10 4.61 4.14 -14.33
N GLY A 11 5.69 4.00 -15.10
CA GLY A 11 5.69 4.29 -16.55
C GLY A 11 4.72 3.44 -17.41
N ARG A 12 4.29 2.27 -16.93
CA ARG A 12 3.38 1.32 -17.63
C ARG A 12 1.94 1.30 -17.09
N GLY A 13 1.59 2.18 -16.14
CA GLY A 13 0.25 2.24 -15.57
C GLY A 13 -0.81 2.79 -16.53
N TYR A 14 -2.05 2.31 -16.38
CA TYR A 14 -3.20 2.81 -17.14
C TYR A 14 -3.53 4.24 -16.69
N ARG A 15 -4.02 5.06 -17.62
CA ARG A 15 -4.40 6.46 -17.34
C ARG A 15 -5.84 6.59 -16.85
N ASN A 16 -6.70 5.60 -17.11
CA ASN A 16 -8.11 5.56 -16.73
C ASN A 16 -8.55 4.09 -16.53
N ILE A 17 -9.52 3.87 -15.63
CA ILE A 17 -10.15 2.56 -15.38
C ILE A 17 -10.83 2.00 -16.65
N ASP A 18 -11.43 2.85 -17.48
CA ASP A 18 -12.12 2.42 -18.70
C ASP A 18 -11.20 1.74 -19.72
N GLN A 19 -9.94 2.19 -19.81
CA GLN A 19 -8.94 1.53 -20.64
C GLN A 19 -8.56 0.15 -20.08
N ALA A 20 -8.51 0.02 -18.75
CA ALA A 20 -8.25 -1.24 -18.10
C ALA A 20 -9.41 -2.22 -18.24
N ASN A 21 -10.67 -1.77 -18.10
CA ASN A 21 -11.84 -2.61 -18.33
C ASN A 21 -11.95 -3.04 -19.80
N THR A 22 -11.66 -2.14 -20.75
CA THR A 22 -11.66 -2.49 -22.18
C THR A 22 -10.61 -3.57 -22.50
N ALA A 23 -9.41 -3.48 -21.91
CA ALA A 23 -8.37 -4.48 -22.13
C ALA A 23 -8.62 -5.79 -21.32
N LEU A 24 -9.30 -5.73 -20.17
CA LEU A 24 -9.77 -6.91 -19.41
C LEU A 24 -10.80 -7.69 -20.23
N ILE A 25 -11.77 -6.99 -20.83
CA ILE A 25 -12.80 -7.56 -21.72
C ILE A 25 -12.17 -8.12 -23.00
N ALA A 26 -11.12 -7.47 -23.54
CA ALA A 26 -10.38 -7.93 -24.70
C ALA A 26 -9.45 -9.14 -24.42
N GLY A 27 -9.44 -9.68 -23.19
CA GLY A 27 -8.63 -10.85 -22.82
C GLY A 27 -7.12 -10.60 -22.77
N ASN A 28 -6.70 -9.34 -22.75
CA ASN A 28 -5.30 -8.92 -22.95
C ASN A 28 -4.60 -8.45 -21.66
N ILE A 29 -5.17 -8.73 -20.47
CA ILE A 29 -4.55 -8.36 -19.17
C ILE A 29 -4.45 -9.56 -18.22
N THR A 30 -3.27 -9.71 -17.63
CA THR A 30 -3.02 -10.39 -16.35
C THR A 30 -3.62 -9.59 -15.19
N THR A 31 -4.90 -9.78 -14.88
CA THR A 31 -5.62 -9.61 -13.57
C THR A 31 -5.31 -8.46 -12.58
N ARG A 32 -4.39 -7.53 -12.85
CA ARG A 32 -3.99 -6.46 -11.92
C ARG A 32 -3.91 -5.12 -12.63
N TYR A 33 -4.87 -4.25 -12.33
CA TYR A 33 -4.86 -2.84 -12.71
C TYR A 33 -3.78 -2.10 -11.90
N LEU A 34 -2.99 -1.26 -12.57
CA LEU A 34 -1.95 -0.44 -11.96
C LEU A 34 -2.14 1.00 -12.47
N GLY A 35 -2.37 1.95 -11.57
CA GLY A 35 -2.37 3.38 -11.88
C GLY A 35 -1.00 3.91 -12.29
N LYS A 36 -0.97 5.15 -12.80
CA LYS A 36 0.26 5.79 -13.31
C LYS A 36 0.91 6.72 -12.30
N ASN A 37 0.10 7.41 -11.49
CA ASN A 37 0.56 8.46 -10.58
C ASN A 37 0.20 8.11 -9.13
N TYR A 38 1.23 7.90 -8.30
CA TYR A 38 1.10 7.60 -6.89
C TYR A 38 1.87 8.62 -6.05
N PRO A 39 1.23 9.71 -5.60
CA PRO A 39 1.74 10.43 -4.44
C PRO A 39 1.80 9.49 -3.23
N ALA A 40 3.00 9.41 -2.63
CA ALA A 40 3.24 8.71 -1.38
C ALA A 40 3.75 9.70 -0.32
N LEU A 41 3.16 9.64 0.87
CA LEU A 41 3.59 10.36 2.05
C LEU A 41 4.03 9.34 3.09
N GLY A 42 5.31 9.41 3.46
CA GLY A 42 5.89 8.58 4.52
C GLY A 42 6.26 9.43 5.73
N MET A 43 6.03 8.89 6.92
CA MET A 43 6.44 9.44 8.20
C MET A 43 7.04 8.33 9.07
N GLY A 44 8.17 8.63 9.72
CA GLY A 44 8.80 7.73 10.68
C GLY A 44 9.10 8.47 11.98
N TYR A 45 8.89 7.78 13.10
CA TYR A 45 9.16 8.31 14.43
C TYR A 45 9.70 7.21 15.36
N ASP A 46 10.84 7.50 15.97
CA ASP A 46 11.42 6.69 17.04
C ASP A 46 10.81 7.15 18.37
N PHE A 47 9.89 6.35 18.92
CA PHE A 47 9.26 6.65 20.21
C PHE A 47 10.22 6.41 21.36
N THR A 48 10.98 5.32 21.27
CA THR A 48 12.07 4.96 22.17
C THR A 48 13.19 4.31 21.35
N PRO A 49 14.40 4.13 21.89
CA PRO A 49 15.45 3.35 21.22
C PRO A 49 15.03 1.92 20.85
N LEU A 50 13.99 1.39 21.50
CA LEU A 50 13.45 0.05 21.28
C LEU A 50 12.18 0.06 20.42
N LEU A 51 11.49 1.20 20.26
CA LEU A 51 10.21 1.28 19.57
C LEU A 51 10.25 2.30 18.44
N ASN A 52 10.25 1.81 17.21
CA ASN A 52 10.08 2.62 16.00
C ASN A 52 8.65 2.47 15.47
N GLY A 53 8.07 3.58 15.01
CA GLY A 53 6.84 3.58 14.25
C GLY A 53 7.02 4.24 12.90
N SER A 54 6.33 3.70 11.91
CA SER A 54 6.25 4.27 10.58
C SER A 54 4.81 4.27 10.09
N PHE A 55 4.50 5.28 9.28
CA PHE A 55 3.22 5.49 8.65
C PHE A 55 3.45 5.84 7.18
N LEU A 56 2.65 5.23 6.32
CA LEU A 56 2.71 5.40 4.88
C LEU A 56 1.29 5.60 4.34
N ALA A 57 1.06 6.71 3.66
CA ALA A 57 -0.15 6.97 2.92
C ALA A 57 0.18 7.06 1.44
N ILE A 58 -0.37 6.16 0.63
CA ILE A 58 -0.27 6.19 -0.82
C ILE A 58 -1.65 6.54 -1.35
N SER A 59 -1.75 7.48 -2.29
CA SER A 59 -2.98 7.71 -3.04
C SER A 59 -2.70 7.51 -4.51
N ASN A 60 -3.60 6.83 -5.20
CA ASN A 60 -3.60 6.74 -6.65
C ASN A 60 -4.60 7.78 -7.18
N TRP A 61 -4.11 8.79 -7.89
CA TRP A 61 -4.96 9.84 -8.47
C TRP A 61 -5.73 9.38 -9.71
N THR A 62 -5.36 8.22 -10.27
CA THR A 62 -5.97 7.66 -11.48
C THR A 62 -7.36 7.09 -11.18
N ASP A 63 -7.56 6.50 -9.99
CA ASP A 63 -8.80 5.83 -9.57
C ASP A 63 -9.33 6.32 -8.21
N HIS A 64 -8.72 7.39 -7.66
CA HIS A 64 -9.02 7.98 -6.35
C HIS A 64 -8.90 7.00 -5.17
N SER A 65 -8.21 5.87 -5.35
CA SER A 65 -7.97 4.92 -4.28
C SER A 65 -6.77 5.30 -3.42
N ARG A 66 -6.74 4.77 -2.20
CA ARG A 66 -5.74 5.08 -1.18
C ARG A 66 -5.34 3.81 -0.46
N LEU A 67 -4.10 3.78 0.02
CA LEU A 67 -3.57 2.76 0.89
C LEU A 67 -2.95 3.46 2.09
N LEU A 68 -3.44 3.14 3.28
CA LEU A 68 -2.82 3.56 4.52
C LEU A 68 -2.14 2.35 5.14
N ALA A 69 -0.85 2.46 5.41
CA ALA A 69 -0.09 1.43 6.09
C ALA A 69 0.58 2.03 7.32
N MET A 70 0.57 1.29 8.41
CA MET A 70 1.25 1.62 9.65
C MET A 70 2.07 0.42 10.06
N ASN A 71 3.30 0.64 10.53
CA ASN A 71 4.14 -0.40 11.07
C ASN A 71 4.75 0.07 12.39
N LEU A 72 4.68 -0.77 13.41
CA LEU A 72 5.33 -0.59 14.69
C LEU A 72 6.34 -1.70 14.87
N MET A 73 7.56 -1.35 15.23
CA MET A 73 8.67 -2.27 15.37
C MET A 73 9.27 -2.11 16.77
N PHE A 74 9.21 -3.19 17.54
CA PHE A 74 9.65 -3.24 18.92
C PHE A 74 10.81 -4.21 19.07
N SER A 75 12.00 -3.69 19.38
CA SER A 75 13.17 -4.48 19.75
C SER A 75 12.99 -4.98 21.19
N LEU A 76 12.88 -6.30 21.34
CA LEU A 76 12.75 -6.98 22.62
C LEU A 76 14.12 -7.29 23.23
N SER A 77 15.10 -7.57 22.38
CA SER A 77 16.51 -7.72 22.71
C SER A 77 17.38 -7.39 21.49
N ASP A 78 18.70 -7.47 21.65
CA ASP A 78 19.66 -7.34 20.55
C ASP A 78 19.48 -8.42 19.45
N GLU A 79 18.74 -9.49 19.77
CA GLU A 79 18.54 -10.68 18.95
C GLU A 79 17.04 -10.94 18.65
N SER A 80 16.13 -10.08 19.13
CA SER A 80 14.70 -10.31 18.96
C SER A 80 13.91 -9.04 18.67
N GLU A 81 12.99 -9.15 17.72
CA GLU A 81 12.15 -8.05 17.25
C GLU A 81 10.70 -8.52 17.10
N LEU A 82 9.77 -7.67 17.51
CA LEU A 82 8.34 -7.82 17.28
C LEU A 82 7.87 -6.70 16.35
N SER A 83 7.25 -7.03 15.22
CA SER A 83 6.67 -6.05 14.31
C SER A 83 5.17 -6.23 14.17
N LEU A 84 4.42 -5.14 14.27
CA LEU A 84 3.00 -5.06 13.99
C LEU A 84 2.77 -4.16 12.78
N ALA A 85 2.29 -4.73 11.68
CA ALA A 85 1.93 -4.00 10.48
C ALA A 85 0.41 -4.03 10.24
N ILE A 86 -0.16 -2.88 9.95
CA ILE A 86 -1.58 -2.70 9.63
C ILE A 86 -1.67 -2.05 8.25
N SER A 87 -2.47 -2.62 7.37
CA SER A 87 -2.74 -2.10 6.03
C SER A 87 -4.24 -1.92 5.82
N LEU A 88 -4.62 -0.68 5.56
CA LEU A 88 -5.99 -0.22 5.34
C LEU A 88 -6.08 0.33 3.90
N PRO A 89 -6.36 -0.54 2.93
CA PRO A 89 -6.78 -0.10 1.61
C PRO A 89 -8.14 0.59 1.69
N HIS A 90 -8.29 1.68 0.94
CA HIS A 90 -9.54 2.40 0.78
C HIS A 90 -9.75 2.72 -0.70
N GLY A 91 -10.83 2.20 -1.28
CA GLY A 91 -11.15 2.40 -2.67
C GLY A 91 -12.51 1.83 -3.00
N HIS A 92 -12.97 2.03 -4.22
CA HIS A 92 -14.21 1.44 -4.70
C HIS A 92 -14.02 -0.07 -4.89
N GLU A 93 -14.83 -0.85 -4.18
CA GLU A 93 -14.88 -2.31 -4.30
C GLU A 93 -15.34 -2.71 -5.73
N PRO A 94 -14.82 -3.82 -6.28
CA PRO A 94 -15.26 -4.29 -7.59
C PRO A 94 -16.73 -4.73 -7.57
N GLU A 95 -17.53 -4.32 -8.56
CA GLU A 95 -18.88 -4.88 -8.78
C GLU A 95 -18.84 -5.83 -9.99
N GLY A 96 -19.07 -7.12 -9.74
CA GLY A 96 -19.03 -8.15 -10.78
C GLY A 96 -17.63 -8.34 -11.37
N MET A 97 -17.50 -8.32 -12.71
CA MET A 97 -16.21 -8.40 -13.41
C MET A 97 -15.54 -7.04 -13.66
N GLN A 98 -16.04 -5.96 -13.06
CA GLN A 98 -15.50 -4.61 -13.26
C GLN A 98 -14.52 -4.26 -12.14
N ILE A 99 -13.28 -3.98 -12.51
CA ILE A 99 -12.30 -3.41 -11.59
C ILE A 99 -12.69 -1.94 -11.39
N LYS A 100 -13.06 -1.57 -10.16
CA LYS A 100 -13.38 -0.16 -9.82
C LYS A 100 -12.20 0.59 -9.23
N SER A 101 -11.33 -0.07 -8.47
CA SER A 101 -10.10 0.54 -7.98
C SER A 101 -9.01 -0.47 -7.64
N GLU A 102 -7.75 -0.03 -7.73
CA GLU A 102 -6.56 -0.81 -7.43
C GLU A 102 -6.53 -1.22 -5.96
N PHE A 103 -6.63 -0.26 -5.04
CA PHE A 103 -6.58 -0.56 -3.60
C PHE A 103 -7.90 -1.11 -3.05
N GLY A 104 -9.07 -0.78 -3.61
CA GLY A 104 -10.36 -1.35 -3.16
C GLY A 104 -10.53 -2.84 -3.46
N SER A 105 -9.64 -3.43 -4.25
CA SER A 105 -9.58 -4.89 -4.46
C SER A 105 -8.71 -5.62 -3.42
N SER A 106 -7.96 -4.87 -2.60
CA SER A 106 -7.10 -5.43 -1.56
C SER A 106 -7.87 -5.53 -0.24
N PRO A 107 -7.75 -6.64 0.50
CA PRO A 107 -8.33 -6.74 1.82
C PRO A 107 -7.55 -5.89 2.83
N VAL A 108 -8.24 -5.49 3.90
CA VAL A 108 -7.58 -4.99 5.12
C VAL A 108 -6.75 -6.13 5.72
N SER A 109 -5.51 -5.84 6.10
CA SER A 109 -4.61 -6.83 6.68
C SER A 109 -3.94 -6.32 7.96
N VAL A 110 -3.81 -7.22 8.92
CA VAL A 110 -3.02 -7.02 10.14
C VAL A 110 -2.01 -8.16 10.22
N ILE A 111 -0.74 -7.84 10.40
CA ILE A 111 0.36 -8.78 10.47
C ILE A 111 1.11 -8.53 11.77
N LEU A 112 1.33 -9.60 12.53
CA LEU A 112 2.16 -9.59 13.73
C LEU A 112 3.29 -10.60 13.50
N ASP A 113 4.52 -10.13 13.37
CA ASP A 113 5.69 -10.96 13.16
C ASP A 113 6.61 -10.88 14.36
N TYR A 114 7.13 -12.02 14.77
CA TYR A 114 8.20 -12.14 15.76
C TYR A 114 9.44 -12.72 15.10
N ARG A 115 10.56 -12.01 15.19
CA ARG A 115 11.83 -12.36 14.52
C ARG A 115 12.90 -12.59 15.57
N LEU A 116 13.63 -13.69 15.40
CA LEU A 116 14.79 -14.07 16.21
C LEU A 116 16.02 -14.10 15.30
N TYR A 117 17.09 -13.45 15.74
CA TYR A 117 18.38 -13.42 15.07
C TYR A 117 19.37 -14.27 15.89
N PHE A 118 20.20 -15.05 15.21
CA PHE A 118 21.16 -15.99 15.78
C PHE A 118 22.54 -15.84 15.14
#